data_AF-A0A5J4T7Z6-F1
#
_entry.id   AF-A0A5J4T7Z6-F1
#
_cell.length_a   1.000
_cell.length_b   1.000
_cell.length_c   1.000
_cell.angle_alpha   90.00
_cell.angle_beta   90.00
_cell.angle_gamma   90.00
#
_symmetry.space_group_name_H-M   'P 1'
#
loop_
_entity.id
_entity.type
_entity.pdbx_description
1 polymer ?
#
loop_
_entity_poly.entity_id
_entity_poly.type
_entity_poly.pdbx_seq_one_letter_code
_entity_poly.pdbx_strand_id
1 'polypeptide(L)' 'MSTTEQQFDVIADYAGVEGDANYIAVMKGDVVRLIKKDKQWLTVEKDGHIGKVPKEVIQK' A
#
# COMPACT_ATOMS: atom_id res chain seq x y z
N MET A 1 3.56 20.69 10.80
CA MET A 1 4.62 19.68 10.59
C MET A 1 4.28 18.96 9.30
N SER A 2 5.00 19.25 8.23
CA SER A 2 4.71 18.77 6.88
C SER A 2 5.15 17.32 6.75
N THR A 3 4.34 16.39 7.25
CA THR A 3 4.56 14.97 6.97
C THR A 3 4.32 14.82 5.48
N THR A 4 5.37 14.63 4.69
CA THR A 4 5.26 14.42 3.24
C THR A 4 4.58 13.07 3.01
N GLU A 5 3.26 13.05 3.03
CA GLU A 5 2.45 11.86 2.80
C GLU A 5 2.57 11.51 1.32
N GLN A 6 3.54 10.66 1.00
CA GLN A 6 3.70 10.18 -0.36
C GLN A 6 2.55 9.24 -0.65
N GLN A 7 1.55 9.73 -1.37
CA GLN A 7 0.49 8.91 -1.95
C GLN A 7 1.00 8.20 -3.19
N PHE A 8 0.54 6.98 -3.39
CA PHE A 8 0.86 6.13 -4.53
C PHE A 8 -0.43 5.57 -5.11
N ASP A 9 -0.48 5.51 -6.43
CA ASP A 9 -1.58 4.93 -7.18
C ASP A 9 -1.33 3.43 -7.34
N VAL A 10 -2.34 2.65 -7.03
CA VAL A 10 -2.34 1.21 -7.21
C VAL A 10 -2.58 0.93 -8.70
N ILE A 11 -1.62 0.27 -9.35
CA ILE A 11 -1.66 -0.04 -10.78
C ILE A 11 -2.11 -1.47 -11.10
N ALA A 12 -2.19 -2.32 -10.07
CA ALA A 12 -2.61 -3.70 -10.16
C ALA A 12 -3.41 -4.11 -8.92
N ASP A 13 -4.39 -4.99 -9.12
CA ASP A 13 -5.12 -5.60 -8.02
C ASP A 13 -4.22 -6.53 -7.20
N TYR A 14 -4.37 -6.44 -5.88
CA TYR A 14 -3.70 -7.29 -4.92
C TYR A 14 -4.70 -7.61 -3.82
N ALA A 15 -5.08 -8.88 -3.70
CA ALA A 15 -6.10 -9.32 -2.74
C ALA A 15 -5.62 -9.34 -1.28
N GLY A 16 -4.33 -9.08 -1.03
CA GLY A 16 -3.72 -9.36 0.27
C GLY A 16 -3.44 -10.86 0.45
N VAL A 17 -3.08 -11.24 1.68
CA VAL A 17 -2.92 -12.63 2.08
C VAL A 17 -4.03 -12.95 3.09
N GLU A 18 -4.91 -13.87 2.73
CA GLU A 18 -6.04 -14.26 3.56
C GLU A 18 -5.53 -14.89 4.87
N GLY A 19 -5.90 -14.32 6.02
CA GLY A 19 -5.41 -14.73 7.34
C GLY A 19 -4.25 -13.91 7.90
N ASP A 20 -3.61 -13.06 7.08
CA ASP A 20 -2.55 -12.15 7.54
C ASP A 20 -3.04 -10.70 7.58
N ALA A 21 -3.31 -10.20 8.79
CA ALA A 21 -3.66 -8.79 9.03
C ALA A 21 -2.53 -7.80 8.66
N ASN A 22 -1.34 -8.31 8.32
CA ASN A 22 -0.22 -7.51 7.85
C ASN A 22 -0.33 -7.09 6.39
N TYR A 23 -1.18 -7.73 5.58
CA TYR A 23 -1.38 -7.38 4.17
C TYR A 23 -2.75 -6.75 3.99
N ILE A 24 -2.82 -5.80 3.06
CA ILE A 24 -4.07 -5.11 2.72
C ILE A 24 -4.45 -5.40 1.28
N ALA A 25 -5.74 -5.60 1.05
CA ALA A 25 -6.27 -5.70 -0.30
C ALA A 25 -6.32 -4.31 -0.93
N VAL A 26 -5.76 -4.17 -2.13
CA VAL A 26 -5.79 -2.95 -2.92
C VAL A 26 -6.25 -3.27 -4.34
N MET A 27 -7.00 -2.38 -4.97
CA MET A 27 -7.45 -2.55 -6.35
C MET A 27 -6.78 -1.52 -7.24
N LYS A 28 -6.60 -1.87 -8.53
CA LYS A 28 -6.11 -0.91 -9.51
C LYS A 28 -7.00 0.35 -9.53
N GLY A 29 -6.38 1.51 -9.37
CA GLY A 29 -7.03 2.81 -9.27
C GLY A 29 -7.26 3.29 -7.83
N ASP A 30 -6.99 2.46 -6.81
CA ASP A 30 -6.93 2.94 -5.43
C ASP A 30 -5.72 3.84 -5.20
N VAL A 31 -5.87 4.80 -4.30
CA VAL A 31 -4.77 5.63 -3.81
C VAL A 31 -4.44 5.22 -2.40
N VAL A 32 -3.18 4.86 -2.16
CA VAL A 32 -2.68 4.45 -0.85
C VAL A 32 -1.57 5.36 -0.38
N ARG A 33 -1.49 5.59 0.93
CA ARG A 33 -0.47 6.43 1.54
C ARG A 33 0.71 5.56 1.96
N LEU A 34 1.91 5.87 1.49
CA LEU A 34 3.11 5.15 1.94
C LEU A 34 3.46 5.56 3.38
N ILE A 35 3.50 4.56 4.26
CA ILE A 35 4.01 4.71 5.63
C ILE A 35 5.48 4.34 5.68
N LYS A 36 5.85 3.19 5.09
CA LYS A 36 7.21 2.65 5.18
C LYS A 36 7.63 1.99 3.88
N LYS A 37 8.87 2.25 3.46
CA LYS A 37 9.50 1.64 2.30
C LYS A 37 10.50 0.58 2.72
N ASP A 38 10.24 -0.68 2.40
CA ASP A 38 11.18 -1.80 2.54
C ASP A 38 11.72 -2.20 1.15
N LYS A 39 12.64 -3.19 1.09
CA LYS A 39 13.34 -3.56 -0.16
C LYS A 39 12.41 -4.17 -1.24
N GLN A 40 11.50 -5.06 -0.82
CA GLN A 40 10.57 -5.76 -1.71
C GLN A 40 9.10 -5.37 -1.45
N TRP A 41 8.80 -4.90 -0.23
CA TRP A 41 7.46 -4.60 0.24
C TRP A 41 7.36 -3.13 0.63
N LEU A 42 6.17 -2.57 0.48
CA LEU A 42 5.83 -1.22 0.89
C LEU A 42 4.68 -1.31 1.90
N THR A 43 4.86 -0.75 3.08
CA THR A 43 3.77 -0.62 4.05
C THR A 43 3.00 0.64 3.70
N VAL A 44 1.74 0.46 3.34
CA VAL A 44 0.84 1.53 2.95
C VAL A 44 -0.37 1.56 3.88
N GLU A 45 -0.99 2.73 3.95
CA GLU A 45 -2.26 2.96 4.62
C GLU A 45 -3.32 3.27 3.59
N LYS A 46 -4.49 2.65 3.76
CA LYS A 46 -5.68 2.90 2.95
C LYS A 46 -6.88 2.98 3.89
N ASP A 47 -7.60 4.10 3.88
CA ASP A 47 -8.82 4.27 4.69
C ASP A 47 -8.62 3.91 6.19
N GLY A 48 -7.47 4.27 6.77
CA GLY A 48 -7.11 3.95 8.16
C GLY A 48 -6.66 2.50 8.40
N HIS A 49 -6.66 1.65 7.38
CA HIS A 49 -6.10 0.30 7.44
C HIS A 49 -4.66 0.30 6.95
N ILE A 50 -3.75 -0.28 7.74
CA ILE A 50 -2.34 -0.37 7.41
C ILE A 50 -2.03 -1.79 6.98
N GLY A 51 -1.40 -1.94 5.82
CA GLY A 51 -0.92 -3.23 5.35
C GLY A 51 0.23 -3.12 4.38
N LYS A 52 0.83 -4.27 4.09
CA LYS A 52 1.94 -4.42 3.16
C LYS A 52 1.39 -4.74 1.78
N VAL A 53 1.94 -4.06 0.79
CA VAL A 53 1.74 -4.34 -0.63
C VAL A 53 3.10 -4.48 -1.30
N PRO A 54 3.23 -5.33 -2.33
CA PRO A 54 4.45 -5.39 -3.11
C PRO A 54 4.68 -4.08 -3.85
N LYS A 55 5.95 -3.67 -4.04
CA LYS A 55 6.24 -2.43 -4.76
C LYS A 55 5.81 -2.44 -6.24
N GLU A 56 5.53 -3.62 -6.77
CA GLU A 56 5.19 -3.83 -8.18
C GLU A 56 3.74 -3.47 -8.47
N VAL A 57 2.87 -3.45 -7.44
CA VAL A 57 1.44 -3.14 -7.63
C VAL A 57 1.12 -1.66 -7.38
N ILE A 58 2.09 -0.86 -6.94
CA ILE A 58 1.92 0.58 -6.72
C ILE A 58 2.96 1.41 -7.48
N GLN A 59 2.54 2.56 -8.00
CA GLN A 59 3.36 3.50 -8.75
C GLN A 59 3.18 4.93 -8.20
N LYS A 60 4.18 5.79 -8.42
CA LYS A 60 4.08 7.22 -8.13
C LYS A 60 3.54 7.96 -9.35
#